data_AF-A0AAD0AP36-F1
#
_entry.id   AF-A0AAD0AP36-F1
#
_cell.length_a   1.000
_cell.length_b   1.000
_cell.length_c   1.000
_cell.angle_alpha   90.00
_cell.angle_beta   90.00
_cell.angle_gamma   90.00
#
_symmetry.space_group_name_H-M   'P 1'
#
loop_
_entity.id
_entity.type
_entity.pdbx_description
1 polymer ?
#
loop_
_entity_poly.entity_id
_entity_poly.type
_entity_poly.pdbx_seq_one_letter_code
_entity_poly.pdbx_strand_id
1 'polypeptide(L)'
;MKAREFCEKAWQEIASHFPDFTVTKKGQNLKKISKNKDLTFEIHFQASRHNYSCSAEFSVHFSIYSKSMIKANINNGFIYGGELESLIDRGRIFRWFPLTGASYQHSVNEIIELLEKYILPICENFEDTKVNIQNILNEDAKNIDLFYYIYFFDGKDSAEQYLNKFINQSNLKKRFKGLYHSLENVAKESIDINVDEFSGASTIKFAYLNGIKIEG
;
A
#
# COMPACT_ATOMS: atom_id res chain seq x y z
N MET A 1 11.23 -24.76 -20.65
CA MET A 1 11.46 -23.89 -19.47
C MET A 1 10.22 -23.97 -18.59
N LYS A 2 10.38 -24.14 -17.28
CA LYS A 2 9.23 -24.17 -16.34
C LYS A 2 8.64 -22.76 -16.23
N ALA A 3 7.33 -22.63 -16.00
CA ALA A 3 6.67 -21.32 -15.90
C ALA A 3 7.36 -20.37 -14.89
N ARG A 4 7.85 -20.93 -13.79
CA ARG A 4 8.63 -20.21 -12.78
C ARG A 4 9.93 -19.60 -13.31
N GLU A 5 10.63 -20.30 -14.20
CA GLU A 5 11.89 -19.80 -14.80
C GLU A 5 11.62 -18.61 -15.71
N PHE A 6 10.48 -18.58 -16.42
CA PHE A 6 10.05 -17.42 -17.19
C PHE A 6 9.79 -16.21 -16.29
N CYS A 7 9.08 -16.40 -15.17
CA CYS A 7 8.85 -15.33 -14.21
C CYS A 7 10.16 -14.83 -13.59
N GLU A 8 11.03 -15.73 -13.11
CA GLU A 8 12.33 -15.37 -12.53
C GLU A 8 13.19 -14.57 -13.52
N LYS A 9 13.19 -14.93 -14.82
CA LYS A 9 13.88 -14.17 -15.86
C LYS A 9 13.29 -12.76 -16.04
N ALA A 10 11.96 -12.65 -16.16
CA ALA A 10 11.30 -11.36 -16.33
C ALA A 10 11.54 -10.44 -15.14
N TRP A 11 11.47 -10.96 -13.91
CA TRP A 11 11.73 -10.18 -12.70
C TRP A 11 13.15 -9.63 -12.64
N GLN A 12 14.15 -10.44 -13.02
CA GLN A 12 15.55 -9.99 -13.10
C GLN A 12 15.76 -8.92 -14.17
N GLU A 13 15.10 -9.08 -15.33
CA GLU A 13 15.17 -8.10 -16.42
C GLU A 13 14.57 -6.76 -15.99
N ILE A 14 13.38 -6.77 -15.37
CA ILE A 14 12.77 -5.56 -14.79
C ILE A 14 13.67 -4.98 -13.70
N ALA A 15 14.17 -5.81 -12.78
CA ALA A 15 15.04 -5.37 -11.69
C ALA A 15 16.30 -4.65 -12.17
N SER A 16 16.87 -5.08 -13.30
CA SER A 16 18.08 -4.47 -13.86
C SER A 16 17.91 -3.00 -14.29
N HIS A 17 16.67 -2.55 -14.48
CA HIS A 17 16.33 -1.15 -14.78
C HIS A 17 16.23 -0.26 -13.53
N PHE A 18 16.24 -0.85 -12.34
CA PHE A 18 16.10 -0.14 -11.05
C PHE A 18 17.32 -0.39 -10.15
N PRO A 19 18.52 0.11 -10.52
CA PRO A 19 19.77 -0.20 -9.81
C PRO A 19 19.79 0.29 -8.35
N ASP A 20 18.95 1.27 -8.00
CA ASP A 20 18.78 1.77 -6.64
C ASP A 20 18.07 0.78 -5.71
N PHE A 21 17.41 -0.25 -6.26
CA PHE A 21 16.72 -1.26 -5.47
C PHE A 21 17.62 -2.48 -5.27
N THR A 22 17.69 -2.92 -4.02
CA THR A 22 18.28 -4.22 -3.68
C THR A 22 17.35 -5.34 -4.14
N VAL A 23 17.90 -6.24 -4.96
CA VAL A 23 17.16 -7.39 -5.50
C VAL A 23 17.27 -8.58 -4.54
N THR A 24 16.14 -9.19 -4.21
CA THR A 24 16.09 -10.40 -3.36
C THR A 24 15.17 -11.47 -3.96
N LYS A 25 15.22 -12.69 -3.42
CA LYS A 25 14.40 -13.84 -3.86
C LYS A 25 14.45 -14.07 -5.39
N LYS A 26 15.64 -14.01 -5.97
CA LYS A 26 15.88 -14.17 -7.41
C LYS A 26 15.10 -13.18 -8.29
N GLY A 27 14.98 -11.92 -7.88
CA GLY A 27 14.28 -10.90 -8.67
C GLY A 27 12.86 -10.64 -8.19
N GLN A 28 12.26 -11.58 -7.46
CA GLN A 28 10.85 -11.49 -7.07
C GLN A 28 10.55 -10.25 -6.20
N ASN A 29 11.52 -9.78 -5.43
CA ASN A 29 11.36 -8.64 -4.53
C ASN A 29 12.44 -7.60 -4.81
N LEU A 30 12.02 -6.35 -5.00
CA LEU A 30 12.89 -5.17 -5.08
C LEU A 30 12.67 -4.35 -3.81
N LYS A 31 13.76 -3.97 -3.14
CA LYS A 31 13.71 -3.23 -1.88
C LYS A 31 14.61 -2.00 -1.93
N LYS A 32 14.07 -0.83 -1.63
CA LYS A 32 14.83 0.42 -1.44
C LYS A 32 14.57 0.95 -0.04
N ILE A 33 15.63 1.45 0.60
CA ILE A 33 15.55 2.08 1.92
C ILE A 33 15.60 3.59 1.69
N SER A 34 14.74 4.35 2.36
CA SER A 34 14.71 5.81 2.26
C SER A 34 16.00 6.44 2.78
N LYS A 35 16.24 7.70 2.43
CA LYS A 35 17.44 8.45 2.84
C LYS A 35 17.58 8.55 4.36
N ASN A 36 16.46 8.73 5.07
CA ASN A 36 16.41 8.79 6.53
C ASN A 36 16.48 7.40 7.21
N LYS A 37 16.51 6.32 6.42
CA LYS A 37 16.58 4.92 6.86
C LYS A 37 15.40 4.43 7.69
N ASP A 38 14.30 5.18 7.71
CA ASP A 38 13.09 4.76 8.40
C ASP A 38 12.13 4.00 7.49
N LEU A 39 12.00 4.44 6.24
CA LEU A 39 11.07 3.84 5.29
C LEU A 39 11.74 2.76 4.46
N THR A 40 10.97 1.73 4.16
CA THR A 40 11.29 0.71 3.17
C THR A 40 10.23 0.73 2.09
N PHE A 41 10.67 0.91 0.85
CA PHE A 41 9.88 0.75 -0.36
C PHE A 41 10.10 -0.66 -0.91
N GLU A 42 9.04 -1.45 -1.04
CA GLU A 42 9.12 -2.80 -1.60
C GLU A 42 8.20 -2.94 -2.81
N ILE A 43 8.75 -3.50 -3.89
CA ILE A 43 8.00 -3.98 -5.05
C ILE A 43 8.08 -5.50 -5.06
N HIS A 44 6.93 -6.16 -5.16
CA HIS A 44 6.81 -7.61 -5.16
C HIS A 44 6.12 -8.09 -6.43
N PHE A 45 6.74 -9.07 -7.09
CA PHE A 45 6.15 -9.76 -8.23
C PHE A 45 5.52 -11.08 -7.79
N GLN A 46 4.21 -11.20 -7.97
CA GLN A 46 3.45 -12.38 -7.59
C GLN A 46 3.14 -13.21 -8.83
N ALA A 47 3.77 -14.39 -8.96
CA ALA A 47 3.40 -15.33 -10.02
C ALA A 47 1.98 -15.86 -9.84
N SER A 48 1.23 -15.99 -10.94
CA SER A 48 -0.10 -16.60 -10.93
C SER A 48 -0.03 -18.07 -10.52
N ARG A 49 -0.98 -18.49 -9.68
CA ARG A 49 -1.11 -19.91 -9.27
C ARG A 49 -1.56 -20.81 -10.43
N HIS A 50 -2.07 -20.20 -11.50
CA HIS A 50 -2.54 -20.91 -12.70
C HIS A 50 -1.44 -21.06 -13.76
N ASN A 51 -0.21 -20.63 -13.47
CA ASN A 51 0.92 -20.79 -14.38
C ASN A 51 1.23 -22.27 -14.66
N TYR A 52 1.43 -22.60 -15.94
CA TYR A 52 1.81 -23.94 -16.41
C TYR A 52 2.82 -23.84 -17.57
N SER A 53 3.27 -24.99 -18.10
CA SER A 53 4.41 -25.06 -19.03
C SER A 53 4.33 -24.14 -20.26
N CYS A 54 3.13 -23.75 -20.69
CA CYS A 54 2.91 -22.92 -21.87
C CYS A 54 2.27 -21.56 -21.57
N SER A 55 2.03 -21.23 -20.30
CA SER A 55 1.44 -19.96 -19.87
C SER A 55 2.02 -19.51 -18.54
N ALA A 56 2.64 -18.33 -18.55
CA ALA A 56 3.20 -17.72 -17.36
C ALA A 56 2.77 -16.25 -17.32
N GLU A 57 2.28 -15.81 -16.17
CA GLU A 57 1.91 -14.43 -15.90
C GLU A 57 2.18 -14.08 -14.43
N PHE A 58 2.31 -12.79 -14.13
CA PHE A 58 2.42 -12.29 -12.76
C PHE A 58 1.77 -10.92 -12.61
N SER A 59 1.46 -10.56 -11.37
CA SER A 59 0.98 -9.22 -10.97
C SER A 59 2.09 -8.49 -10.20
N VAL A 60 1.99 -7.16 -10.18
CA VAL A 60 2.97 -6.30 -9.51
C VAL A 60 2.31 -5.65 -8.30
N HIS A 61 2.93 -5.78 -7.14
CA HIS A 61 2.48 -5.15 -5.90
C HIS A 61 3.56 -4.21 -5.39
N PHE A 62 3.15 -3.14 -4.72
CA PHE A 62 4.06 -2.24 -4.03
C PHE A 62 3.61 -2.00 -2.60
N SER A 63 4.55 -1.68 -1.72
CA SER A 63 4.28 -1.42 -0.32
C SER A 63 5.35 -0.54 0.30
N ILE A 64 4.93 0.27 1.27
CA ILE A 64 5.76 1.20 2.02
C ILE A 64 5.60 0.87 3.48
N TYR A 65 6.72 0.63 4.15
CA TYR A 65 6.78 0.32 5.57
C TYR A 65 7.66 1.31 6.32
N SER A 66 7.32 1.64 7.56
CA SER A 66 8.16 2.41 8.48
C SER A 66 8.70 1.54 9.62
N LYS A 67 10.01 1.57 9.80
CA LYS A 67 10.70 0.91 10.91
C LYS A 67 10.30 1.48 12.26
N SER A 68 10.13 2.79 12.37
CA SER A 68 9.71 3.46 13.61
C SER A 68 8.27 3.10 13.99
N MET A 69 7.35 3.03 13.02
CA MET A 69 5.98 2.55 13.24
C MET A 69 5.94 1.08 13.68
N ILE A 70 6.78 0.20 13.13
CA ILE A 70 6.92 -1.19 13.62
C ILE A 70 7.30 -1.21 15.10
N LYS A 71 8.30 -0.41 15.49
CA LYS A 71 8.75 -0.33 16.89
C LYS A 71 7.67 0.21 17.82
N ALA A 72 6.83 1.10 17.32
CA ALA A 72 5.69 1.64 18.05
C ALA A 72 4.46 0.72 18.03
N ASN A 73 4.53 -0.44 17.37
CA ASN A 73 3.41 -1.37 17.17
C ASN A 73 2.19 -0.71 16.50
N ILE A 74 2.42 0.15 15.52
CA ILE A 74 1.36 0.84 14.76
C ILE A 74 1.27 0.22 13.38
N ASN A 75 0.11 -0.39 13.09
CA ASN A 75 -0.24 -0.99 11.79
C ASN A 75 0.84 -1.91 11.20
N ASN A 76 1.61 -2.62 12.05
CA ASN A 76 2.77 -3.42 11.65
C ASN A 76 3.79 -2.66 10.76
N GLY A 77 3.85 -1.34 10.90
CA GLY A 77 4.66 -0.46 10.07
C GLY A 77 4.10 -0.14 8.69
N PHE A 78 3.00 -0.75 8.27
CA PHE A 78 2.44 -0.50 6.95
C PHE A 78 1.90 0.92 6.83
N ILE A 79 2.30 1.61 5.76
CA ILE A 79 1.90 2.98 5.46
C ILE A 79 0.95 3.01 4.27
N TYR A 80 1.39 2.45 3.15
CA TYR A 80 0.68 2.55 1.88
C TYR A 80 1.17 1.47 0.92
N GLY A 81 0.29 0.96 0.07
CA GLY A 81 0.61 -0.10 -0.87
C GLY A 81 -0.64 -0.65 -1.54
N GLY A 82 -0.42 -1.58 -2.46
CA GLY A 82 -1.48 -2.25 -3.21
C GLY A 82 -0.95 -2.86 -4.50
N GLU A 83 -1.87 -3.28 -5.35
CA GLU A 83 -1.59 -3.67 -6.73
C GLU A 83 -1.17 -2.44 -7.55
N LEU A 84 -0.19 -2.59 -8.45
CA LEU A 84 0.21 -1.55 -9.40
C LEU A 84 -0.99 -1.08 -10.24
N GLU A 85 -1.86 -2.02 -10.58
CA GLU A 85 -3.07 -1.84 -11.36
C GLU A 85 -4.10 -0.93 -10.63
N SER A 86 -4.06 -0.86 -9.30
CA SER A 86 -4.92 0.07 -8.54
C SER A 86 -4.64 1.54 -8.87
N LEU A 87 -3.43 1.84 -9.35
CA LEU A 87 -2.99 3.18 -9.75
C LEU A 87 -3.33 3.49 -11.22
N ILE A 88 -3.64 2.47 -12.01
CA ILE A 88 -3.91 2.54 -13.45
C ILE A 88 -5.43 2.61 -13.67
N ASP A 89 -5.89 3.47 -14.59
CA ASP A 89 -7.31 3.60 -14.96
C ASP A 89 -8.29 3.74 -13.79
N ARG A 90 -7.86 4.43 -12.72
CA ARG A 90 -8.61 4.59 -11.46
C ARG A 90 -8.95 3.26 -10.78
N GLY A 91 -8.12 2.24 -10.94
CA GLY A 91 -8.22 0.94 -10.28
C GLY A 91 -9.36 0.04 -10.78
N ARG A 92 -9.82 0.22 -12.02
CA ARG A 92 -10.99 -0.49 -12.55
C ARG A 92 -10.71 -1.89 -13.11
N ILE A 93 -9.45 -2.18 -13.46
CA ILE A 93 -9.11 -3.41 -14.18
C ILE A 93 -7.88 -4.03 -13.50
N PHE A 94 -8.10 -5.14 -12.79
CA PHE A 94 -7.01 -6.01 -12.39
C PHE A 94 -6.49 -6.75 -13.63
N ARG A 95 -5.17 -6.82 -13.79
CA ARG A 95 -4.54 -7.43 -14.97
C ARG A 95 -3.36 -8.30 -14.53
N TRP A 96 -3.26 -9.47 -15.15
CA TRP A 96 -2.04 -10.27 -15.13
C TRP A 96 -1.17 -9.89 -16.32
N PHE A 97 0.15 -9.78 -16.13
CA PHE A 97 1.09 -9.49 -17.21
C PHE A 97 1.57 -10.79 -17.86
N PRO A 98 1.17 -11.09 -19.12
CA PRO A 98 1.51 -12.34 -19.77
C PRO A 98 2.97 -12.36 -20.24
N LEU A 99 3.67 -13.47 -19.99
CA LEU A 99 5.08 -13.68 -20.34
C LEU A 99 5.28 -14.66 -21.52
N THR A 100 4.21 -15.01 -22.23
CA THR A 100 4.26 -16.01 -23.30
C THR A 100 4.56 -15.40 -24.66
N GLY A 101 5.49 -16.02 -25.39
CA GLY A 101 5.73 -15.70 -26.81
C GLY A 101 6.03 -14.21 -27.03
N ALA A 102 5.34 -13.61 -28.00
CA ALA A 102 5.52 -12.21 -28.38
C ALA A 102 5.14 -11.20 -27.27
N SER A 103 4.35 -11.61 -26.26
CA SER A 103 3.93 -10.72 -25.17
C SER A 103 5.04 -10.43 -24.16
N TYR A 104 6.07 -11.29 -24.06
CA TYR A 104 7.10 -11.19 -23.02
C TYR A 104 7.74 -9.79 -22.95
N GLN A 105 8.32 -9.31 -24.06
CA GLN A 105 9.04 -8.03 -24.05
C GLN A 105 8.08 -6.85 -23.85
N HIS A 106 6.88 -6.94 -24.43
CA HIS A 106 5.86 -5.92 -24.27
C HIS A 106 5.46 -5.77 -22.79
N SER A 107 5.20 -6.88 -22.10
CA SER A 107 4.84 -6.86 -20.68
C SER A 107 5.99 -6.41 -19.78
N VAL A 108 7.23 -6.82 -20.05
CA VAL A 108 8.41 -6.34 -19.31
C VAL A 108 8.55 -4.82 -19.44
N ASN A 109 8.50 -4.30 -20.68
CA ASN A 109 8.65 -2.87 -20.94
C ASN A 109 7.48 -2.07 -20.33
N GLU A 110 6.24 -2.55 -20.49
CA GLU A 110 5.05 -1.93 -19.91
C GLU A 110 5.17 -1.83 -18.38
N ILE A 111 5.62 -2.88 -17.69
CA ILE A 111 5.83 -2.83 -16.24
C ILE A 111 6.89 -1.80 -15.86
N ILE A 112 8.02 -1.74 -16.57
CA ILE A 112 9.08 -0.76 -16.31
C ILE A 112 8.51 0.66 -16.41
N GLU A 113 7.83 0.97 -17.52
CA GLU A 113 7.20 2.28 -17.73
C GLU A 113 6.19 2.63 -16.64
N LEU A 114 5.37 1.67 -16.20
CA LEU A 114 4.38 1.88 -15.15
C LEU A 114 5.02 2.10 -13.78
N LEU A 115 6.08 1.36 -13.46
CA LEU A 115 6.84 1.55 -12.20
C LEU A 115 7.50 2.93 -12.17
N GLU A 116 8.13 3.35 -13.26
CA GLU A 116 8.74 4.68 -13.40
C GLU A 116 7.69 5.80 -13.32
N LYS A 117 6.53 5.60 -13.95
CA LYS A 117 5.48 6.61 -14.02
C LYS A 117 4.70 6.78 -12.71
N TYR A 118 4.46 5.68 -11.99
CA TYR A 118 3.55 5.70 -10.83
C TYR A 118 4.24 5.39 -9.51
N ILE A 119 5.12 4.39 -9.45
CA ILE A 119 5.68 3.92 -8.17
C ILE A 119 6.89 4.75 -7.73
N LEU A 120 7.80 5.09 -8.64
CA LEU A 120 8.97 5.90 -8.28
C LEU A 120 8.57 7.28 -7.73
N PRO A 121 7.63 8.03 -8.36
CA PRO A 121 7.19 9.32 -7.82
C PRO A 121 6.53 9.20 -6.44
N ILE A 122 5.79 8.12 -6.20
CA ILE A 122 5.25 7.84 -4.86
C ILE A 122 6.41 7.67 -3.87
N CYS A 123 7.41 6.85 -4.18
CA CYS A 123 8.57 6.65 -3.30
C CYS A 123 9.29 7.99 -3.02
N GLU A 124 9.48 8.83 -4.04
CA GLU A 124 10.11 10.15 -3.91
C GLU A 124 9.30 11.09 -3.02
N ASN A 125 7.98 11.13 -3.16
CA ASN A 125 7.12 11.93 -2.28
C ASN A 125 7.30 11.53 -0.81
N PHE A 126 7.40 10.24 -0.51
CA PHE A 126 7.61 9.74 0.86
C PHE A 126 8.99 10.04 1.44
N GLU A 127 9.97 10.53 0.67
CA GLU A 127 11.27 10.96 1.21
C GLU A 127 11.18 12.26 2.02
N ASP A 128 10.20 13.14 1.73
CA ASP A 128 9.91 14.33 2.56
C ASP A 128 8.58 14.14 3.29
N THR A 129 8.68 13.62 4.52
CA THR A 129 7.51 13.30 5.34
C THR A 129 6.56 14.49 5.52
N LYS A 130 7.10 15.68 5.78
CA LYS A 130 6.29 16.86 6.10
C LYS A 130 5.55 17.36 4.87
N VAL A 131 6.26 17.51 3.76
CA VAL A 131 5.65 17.97 2.49
C VAL A 131 4.63 16.95 1.99
N ASN A 132 4.95 15.65 2.09
CA ASN A 132 4.03 14.60 1.66
C ASN A 132 2.73 14.60 2.46
N ILE A 133 2.79 14.72 3.79
CA ILE A 133 1.60 14.78 4.63
C ILE A 133 0.74 16.00 4.26
N GLN A 134 1.35 17.16 4.04
CA GLN A 134 0.62 18.34 3.58
C GLN A 134 -0.10 18.10 2.24
N ASN A 135 0.57 17.46 1.27
CA ASN A 135 -0.05 17.11 -0.01
C ASN A 135 -1.21 16.13 0.17
N ILE A 136 -1.03 15.07 0.97
CA ILE A 136 -2.07 14.08 1.28
C ILE A 136 -3.31 14.74 1.91
N LEU A 137 -3.12 15.70 2.82
CA LEU A 137 -4.23 16.42 3.45
C LEU A 137 -4.99 17.33 2.47
N ASN A 138 -4.29 17.85 1.45
CA ASN A 138 -4.87 18.73 0.42
C ASN A 138 -5.62 17.96 -0.68
N GLU A 139 -5.24 16.71 -0.95
CA GLU A 139 -5.86 15.86 -1.98
C GLU A 139 -7.00 14.98 -1.48
N ASP A 140 -7.75 14.34 -2.38
CA ASP A 140 -8.78 13.37 -1.99
C ASP A 140 -8.20 12.21 -1.14
N ALA A 141 -8.90 11.88 -0.06
CA ALA A 141 -8.49 10.84 0.86
C ALA A 141 -8.90 9.47 0.30
N LYS A 142 -7.97 8.81 -0.39
CA LYS A 142 -8.23 7.57 -1.15
C LYS A 142 -7.94 6.27 -0.38
N ASN A 143 -7.13 6.32 0.68
CA ASN A 143 -6.70 5.13 1.40
C ASN A 143 -6.71 5.37 2.91
N ILE A 144 -7.49 4.58 3.64
CA ILE A 144 -7.65 4.72 5.09
C ILE A 144 -6.35 4.46 5.85
N ASP A 145 -5.43 3.64 5.33
CA ASP A 145 -4.20 3.27 6.02
C ASP A 145 -3.21 4.44 6.17
N LEU A 146 -3.32 5.45 5.29
CA LEU A 146 -2.53 6.69 5.41
C LEU A 146 -2.82 7.44 6.71
N PHE A 147 -3.96 7.18 7.36
CA PHE A 147 -4.26 7.69 8.69
C PHE A 147 -3.16 7.36 9.70
N TYR A 148 -2.64 6.12 9.71
CA TYR A 148 -1.63 5.70 10.67
C TYR A 148 -0.30 6.44 10.47
N TYR A 149 0.07 6.67 9.22
CA TYR A 149 1.25 7.44 8.84
C TYR A 149 1.13 8.90 9.33
N ILE A 150 -0.01 9.55 9.05
CA ILE A 150 -0.26 10.92 9.49
C ILE A 150 -0.29 11.02 11.01
N TYR A 151 -1.00 10.09 11.67
CA TYR A 151 -1.08 10.02 13.13
C TYR A 151 0.30 9.91 13.77
N PHE A 152 1.17 9.06 13.22
CA PHE A 152 2.50 8.83 13.79
C PHE A 152 3.47 10.00 13.54
N PHE A 153 3.47 10.58 12.34
CA PHE A 153 4.49 11.57 11.96
C PHE A 153 4.08 13.04 12.11
N ASP A 154 2.78 13.35 12.08
CA ASP A 154 2.25 14.73 12.17
C ASP A 154 1.25 14.92 13.32
N GLY A 155 0.81 13.82 13.92
CA GLY A 155 0.08 13.82 15.18
C GLY A 155 -1.43 13.78 15.02
N LYS A 156 -2.09 13.96 16.16
CA LYS A 156 -3.51 13.71 16.34
C LYS A 156 -4.41 14.59 15.46
N ASP A 157 -4.13 15.89 15.41
CA ASP A 157 -5.02 16.87 14.76
C ASP A 157 -5.07 16.63 13.23
N SER A 158 -3.92 16.44 12.61
CA SER A 158 -3.82 16.12 11.18
C SER A 158 -4.45 14.76 10.85
N ALA A 159 -4.28 13.77 11.72
CA ALA A 159 -4.89 12.46 11.54
C ALA A 159 -6.42 12.50 11.67
N GLU A 160 -6.94 13.29 12.61
CA GLU A 160 -8.37 13.54 12.78
C GLU A 160 -8.97 14.23 11.54
N GLN A 161 -8.30 15.26 11.01
CA GLN A 161 -8.68 15.91 9.76
C GLN A 161 -8.73 14.91 8.60
N TYR A 162 -7.67 14.10 8.44
CA TYR A 162 -7.59 13.12 7.36
C TYR A 162 -8.69 12.06 7.45
N LEU A 163 -8.90 11.49 8.65
CA LEU A 163 -9.86 10.41 8.84
C LEU A 163 -11.29 10.87 8.58
N ASN A 164 -11.66 12.07 9.04
CA ASN A 164 -12.98 12.64 8.77
C ASN A 164 -13.16 12.93 7.28
N LYS A 165 -12.13 13.44 6.59
CA LYS A 165 -12.15 13.62 5.13
C LYS A 165 -12.39 12.29 4.41
N PHE A 166 -11.62 11.25 4.75
CA PHE A 166 -11.78 9.90 4.20
C PHE A 166 -13.19 9.35 4.40
N ILE A 167 -13.70 9.40 5.64
CA ILE A 167 -15.03 8.88 6.00
C ILE A 167 -16.12 9.61 5.21
N ASN A 168 -16.00 10.93 5.05
CA ASN A 168 -16.98 11.73 4.32
C ASN A 168 -16.99 11.44 2.81
N GLN A 169 -15.86 11.02 2.24
CA GLN A 169 -15.73 10.62 0.84
C GLN A 169 -16.04 9.13 0.59
N SER A 170 -16.12 8.31 1.63
CA SER A 170 -16.30 6.86 1.52
C SER A 170 -17.75 6.41 1.38
N ASN A 171 -17.99 5.41 0.53
CA ASN A 171 -19.27 4.70 0.46
C ASN A 171 -19.62 3.94 1.75
N LEU A 172 -18.63 3.68 2.62
CA LEU A 172 -18.81 3.02 3.92
C LEU A 172 -19.05 4.01 5.06
N LYS A 173 -19.22 5.31 4.80
CA LYS A 173 -19.43 6.38 5.79
C LYS A 173 -20.33 5.98 6.95
N LYS A 174 -21.53 5.46 6.65
CA LYS A 174 -22.52 5.06 7.67
C LYS A 174 -22.00 3.93 8.57
N ARG A 175 -21.24 2.98 8.03
CA ARG A 175 -20.65 1.87 8.81
C ARG A 175 -19.52 2.37 9.71
N PHE A 176 -18.64 3.24 9.20
CA PHE A 176 -17.57 3.83 10.00
C PHE A 176 -18.12 4.60 11.21
N LYS A 177 -19.09 5.50 10.98
CA LYS A 177 -19.72 6.28 12.05
C LYS A 177 -20.51 5.41 13.02
N GLY A 178 -21.27 4.44 12.49
CA GLY A 178 -22.03 3.50 13.31
C GLY A 178 -21.14 2.66 14.22
N LEU A 179 -20.00 2.18 13.72
CA LEU A 179 -19.01 1.47 14.54
C LEU A 179 -18.42 2.42 15.60
N TYR A 180 -17.98 3.62 15.22
CA TYR A 180 -17.40 4.55 16.19
C TYR A 180 -18.36 4.86 17.35
N HIS A 181 -19.63 5.12 17.05
CA HIS A 181 -20.64 5.39 18.08
C HIS A 181 -20.98 4.15 18.92
N SER A 182 -20.95 2.95 18.35
CA SER A 182 -21.19 1.73 19.14
C SER A 182 -20.08 1.50 20.18
N LEU A 183 -18.84 1.90 19.88
CA LEU A 183 -17.71 1.81 20.81
C LEU A 183 -17.87 2.71 22.06
N GLU A 184 -18.65 3.80 21.98
CA GLU A 184 -18.90 4.69 23.13
C GLU A 184 -19.62 3.98 24.29
N ASN A 185 -20.34 2.89 24.01
CA ASN A 185 -21.08 2.11 24.99
C ASN A 185 -20.33 0.86 25.47
N VAL A 186 -19.06 0.71 25.08
CA VAL A 186 -18.25 -0.49 25.31
C VAL A 186 -17.01 -0.13 26.13
N ALA A 187 -16.61 -0.99 27.06
CA ALA A 187 -15.38 -0.80 27.83
C ALA A 187 -14.17 -0.88 26.90
N LYS A 188 -13.22 0.06 27.02
CA LYS A 188 -12.06 0.16 26.11
C LYS A 188 -11.23 -1.12 26.07
N GLU A 189 -11.13 -1.81 27.21
CA GLU A 189 -10.38 -3.06 27.38
C GLU A 189 -10.99 -4.23 26.60
N SER A 190 -12.27 -4.13 26.21
CA SER A 190 -12.96 -5.16 25.43
C SER A 190 -12.92 -4.93 23.92
N ILE A 191 -12.31 -3.83 23.47
CA ILE A 191 -12.19 -3.50 22.05
C ILE A 191 -10.97 -4.25 21.48
N ASP A 192 -11.23 -5.28 20.69
CA ASP A 192 -10.18 -5.97 19.92
C ASP A 192 -9.98 -5.31 18.55
N ILE A 193 -8.81 -4.69 18.37
CA ILE A 193 -8.40 -4.05 17.12
C ILE A 193 -8.04 -5.06 16.01
N ASN A 194 -7.80 -6.33 16.35
CA ASN A 194 -7.39 -7.36 15.38
C ASN A 194 -8.59 -8.04 14.72
N VAL A 195 -9.80 -7.77 15.21
CA VAL A 195 -11.04 -8.25 14.59
C VAL A 195 -11.55 -7.16 13.66
N ASP A 196 -11.60 -7.45 12.36
CA ASP A 196 -12.18 -6.56 11.36
C ASP A 196 -13.57 -7.03 10.94
N GLU A 197 -14.62 -6.31 11.36
CA GLU A 197 -16.00 -6.57 10.95
C GLU A 197 -16.22 -6.19 9.47
N PHE A 198 -15.42 -5.26 8.97
CA PHE A 198 -15.38 -4.80 7.60
C PHE A 198 -14.06 -4.06 7.34
N SER A 199 -13.74 -3.79 6.06
CA SER A 199 -12.51 -3.08 5.69
C SER A 199 -12.42 -1.71 6.38
N GLY A 200 -11.33 -1.50 7.13
CA GLY A 200 -11.06 -0.28 7.89
C GLY A 200 -11.66 -0.24 9.31
N ALA A 201 -12.29 -1.31 9.79
CA ALA A 201 -12.86 -1.35 11.15
C ALA A 201 -11.79 -1.21 12.23
N SER A 202 -10.64 -1.89 12.09
CA SER A 202 -9.45 -1.74 12.92
C SER A 202 -8.98 -0.30 13.04
N THR A 203 -9.01 0.46 11.94
CA THR A 203 -8.66 1.89 11.94
C THR A 203 -9.65 2.73 12.75
N ILE A 204 -10.95 2.45 12.68
CA ILE A 204 -11.95 3.13 13.50
C ILE A 204 -11.77 2.81 14.99
N LYS A 205 -11.50 1.54 15.32
CA LYS A 205 -11.23 1.12 16.70
C LYS A 205 -9.96 1.77 17.23
N PHE A 206 -8.90 1.81 16.43
CA PHE A 206 -7.66 2.50 16.78
C PHE A 206 -7.90 4.00 17.00
N ALA A 207 -8.65 4.65 16.11
CA ALA A 207 -9.00 6.06 16.23
C ALA A 207 -9.74 6.34 17.55
N TYR A 208 -10.76 5.54 17.87
CA TYR A 208 -11.51 5.65 19.13
C TYR A 208 -10.60 5.48 20.36
N LEU A 209 -9.77 4.42 20.38
CA LEU A 209 -8.86 4.14 21.50
C LEU A 209 -7.84 5.26 21.73
N ASN A 210 -7.41 5.92 20.65
CA ASN A 210 -6.46 7.04 20.69
C ASN A 210 -7.13 8.42 20.74
N GLY A 211 -8.45 8.46 20.96
CA GLY A 211 -9.23 9.67 21.16
C GLY A 211 -9.36 10.59 19.93
N ILE A 212 -9.17 10.06 18.73
CA ILE A 212 -9.46 10.74 17.46
C ILE A 212 -10.96 10.85 17.30
N LYS A 213 -11.48 12.06 17.13
CA LYS A 213 -12.92 12.30 16.99
C LYS A 213 -13.37 12.03 15.57
N ILE A 214 -14.51 11.37 15.44
CA ILE A 214 -15.21 11.21 14.17
C ILE A 214 -16.48 12.04 14.22
N GLU A 215 -16.67 12.92 13.24
CA GLU A 215 -17.84 13.79 13.15
C GLU A 215 -19.12 12.97 12.94
N GLY A 216 -20.20 13.35 13.62
CA GLY A 216 -21.55 12.76 13.50
C GLY A 216 -22.12 12.83 12.09
#